data_AF-A0A5A7ML41-F1
#
_entry.id   AF-A0A5A7ML41-F1
#
_cell.length_a   1.000
_cell.length_b   1.000
_cell.length_c   1.000
_cell.angle_alpha   90.00
_cell.angle_beta   90.00
_cell.angle_gamma   90.00
#
_symmetry.space_group_name_H-M   'P 1'
#
loop_
_entity.id
_entity.type
_entity.pdbx_description
1 polymer ?
#
loop_
_entity_poly.entity_id
_entity_poly.type
_entity_poly.pdbx_seq_one_letter_code
_entity_poly.pdbx_strand_id
1 'polypeptide(L)'
;MTAKDTRPQGMSIASAPLTDRVNSEPPIINGMAASEAGYIGAVSFAASLFVGGVVAYISGLWITVPVICIIVPFTVLWYSSLYLQEVKRNRPEGYYLHWMHFFLVSHNLAKPKFLVHDGRMQLGCSYRLNSIRAEAKSSETK
;
A
#
# COMPACT_ATOMS: atom_id res chain seq x y z
N MET A 1 6.54 -1.89 -51.35
CA MET A 1 7.33 -0.72 -50.92
C MET A 1 7.20 -0.58 -49.42
N THR A 2 8.14 -1.15 -48.66
CA THR A 2 8.20 -1.07 -47.19
C THR A 2 9.03 0.16 -46.81
N ALA A 3 8.41 1.14 -46.15
CA ALA A 3 9.09 2.33 -45.68
C ALA A 3 10.17 1.94 -44.66
N LYS A 4 11.44 2.25 -44.96
CA LYS A 4 12.54 2.11 -43.99
C LYS A 4 12.34 3.14 -42.89
N ASP A 5 12.19 2.67 -41.65
CA ASP A 5 12.20 3.52 -40.46
C ASP A 5 13.60 4.09 -40.25
N THR A 6 13.80 5.37 -40.60
CA THR A 6 15.07 6.08 -40.52
C THR A 6 15.18 6.97 -39.27
N ARG A 7 14.36 6.74 -38.25
CA ARG A 7 14.49 7.48 -36.99
C ARG A 7 15.87 7.22 -36.39
N PRO A 8 16.58 8.25 -35.89
CA PRO A 8 17.83 8.05 -35.19
C PRO A 8 17.54 7.14 -34.00
N GLN A 9 18.06 5.92 -34.03
CA GLN A 9 18.02 5.05 -32.87
C GLN A 9 18.86 5.73 -31.81
N GLY A 10 18.18 6.37 -30.85
CA GLY A 10 18.81 7.07 -29.76
C GLY A 10 19.89 6.17 -29.17
N MET A 11 21.11 6.72 -29.11
CA MET A 11 22.26 6.15 -28.42
C MET A 11 21.77 5.43 -27.17
N SER A 12 22.08 4.13 -27.03
CA SER A 12 21.67 3.31 -25.89
C SER A 12 21.88 4.13 -24.62
N ILE A 13 20.78 4.51 -23.97
CA ILE A 13 20.83 5.35 -22.78
C ILE A 13 21.75 4.62 -21.80
N ALA A 14 22.93 5.19 -21.55
CA ALA A 14 23.83 4.74 -20.50
C ALA A 14 22.95 4.50 -19.27
N SER A 15 22.86 3.24 -18.81
CA SER A 15 21.88 2.75 -17.85
C SER A 15 21.52 3.84 -16.86
N ALA A 16 20.39 4.51 -17.08
CA ALA A 16 19.94 5.55 -16.18
C ALA A 16 19.93 4.91 -14.79
N PRO A 17 20.53 5.53 -13.76
CA PRO A 17 20.48 4.99 -12.42
C PRO A 17 19.01 4.72 -12.10
N LEU A 18 18.68 3.52 -11.60
CA LEU A 18 17.32 3.19 -11.19
C LEU A 18 16.96 4.06 -9.98
N THR A 19 16.54 5.30 -10.25
CA THR A 19 16.12 6.29 -9.26
C THR A 19 14.99 5.75 -8.39
N ASP A 20 14.18 4.85 -8.94
CA ASP A 20 13.11 4.15 -8.23
C ASP A 20 13.63 3.31 -7.05
N ARG A 21 14.80 2.67 -7.20
CA ARG A 21 15.42 1.87 -6.12
C ARG A 21 16.03 2.71 -5.00
N VAL A 22 16.37 3.96 -5.30
CA VAL A 22 16.87 4.91 -4.30
C VAL A 22 15.73 5.46 -3.45
N ASN A 23 14.51 5.52 -4.01
CA ASN A 23 13.33 6.03 -3.32
C ASN A 23 12.47 4.92 -2.67
N SER A 24 12.69 3.66 -3.03
CA SER A 24 12.01 2.51 -2.41
C SER A 24 12.58 2.18 -1.04
N GLU A 25 11.72 1.83 -0.09
CA GLU A 25 12.15 1.33 1.22
C GLU A 25 13.03 0.08 1.06
N PRO A 26 14.19 0.00 1.74
CA PRO A 26 15.04 -1.17 1.65
C PRO A 26 14.39 -2.38 2.35
N PRO A 27 14.50 -3.59 1.76
CA PRO A 27 14.02 -4.80 2.42
C PRO A 27 14.88 -5.13 3.65
N ILE A 28 14.24 -5.45 4.78
CA ILE A 28 14.91 -5.77 6.05
C ILE A 28 15.11 -7.28 6.21
N ILE A 29 14.02 -8.06 6.13
CA ILE A 29 14.04 -9.51 6.39
C ILE A 29 13.43 -10.19 5.17
N ASN A 30 14.18 -11.05 4.49
CA ASN A 30 13.65 -11.89 3.43
C ASN A 30 12.77 -11.07 2.44
N GLY A 31 13.17 -9.89 1.97
CA GLY A 31 12.36 -9.09 1.01
C GLY A 31 11.14 -8.36 1.59
N MET A 32 10.90 -8.42 2.90
CA MET A 32 9.88 -7.63 3.61
C MET A 32 10.40 -6.21 3.87
N ALA A 33 9.59 -5.20 3.54
CA ALA A 33 9.93 -3.80 3.79
C ALA A 33 9.79 -3.43 5.27
N ALA A 34 10.42 -2.34 5.67
CA ALA A 34 10.38 -1.84 7.06
C ALA A 34 8.95 -1.55 7.52
N SER A 35 8.18 -0.86 6.69
CA SER A 35 6.78 -0.52 6.95
C SER A 35 5.92 -1.78 7.15
N GLU A 36 6.07 -2.79 6.28
CA GLU A 36 5.33 -4.05 6.35
C GLU A 36 5.64 -4.85 7.62
N ALA A 37 6.93 -4.96 7.95
CA ALA A 37 7.37 -5.59 9.18
C ALA A 37 6.79 -4.88 10.41
N GLY A 38 6.73 -3.55 10.38
CA GLY A 38 6.13 -2.73 11.43
C GLY A 38 4.65 -3.04 11.64
N TYR A 39 3.85 -3.10 10.56
CA TYR A 39 2.42 -3.42 10.66
C TYR A 39 2.18 -4.85 11.15
N ILE A 40 2.89 -5.84 10.60
CA ILE A 40 2.76 -7.25 11.02
C ILE A 40 3.18 -7.40 12.49
N GLY A 41 4.29 -6.77 12.88
CA GLY A 41 4.79 -6.78 14.26
C GLY A 41 3.79 -6.15 15.24
N ALA A 42 3.24 -4.99 14.91
CA ALA A 42 2.26 -4.31 15.77
C ALA A 42 0.98 -5.13 15.96
N VAL A 43 0.42 -5.67 14.86
CA VAL A 43 -0.82 -6.48 14.92
C VAL A 43 -0.58 -7.78 15.67
N SER A 44 0.52 -8.48 15.38
CA SER A 44 0.85 -9.74 16.06
C SER A 44 1.15 -9.53 17.54
N PHE A 45 1.79 -8.43 17.94
CA PHE A 45 2.02 -8.07 19.34
C PHE A 45 0.71 -7.76 20.07
N ALA A 46 -0.19 -6.99 19.47
CA ALA A 46 -1.50 -6.71 20.07
C ALA A 46 -2.32 -8.01 20.27
N ALA A 47 -2.31 -8.90 19.27
CA ALA A 47 -2.97 -10.20 19.36
C ALA A 47 -2.33 -11.11 20.42
N SER A 48 -1.00 -11.18 20.46
CA SER A 48 -0.28 -12.02 21.43
C SER A 48 -0.44 -11.51 22.86
N LEU A 49 -0.56 -10.20 23.07
CA LEU A 49 -0.86 -9.62 24.37
C LEU A 49 -2.26 -10.01 24.85
N PHE A 50 -3.26 -9.93 23.97
CA PHE A 50 -4.62 -10.37 24.29
C PHE A 50 -4.66 -11.86 24.65
N VAL A 51 -4.08 -12.72 23.80
CA VAL A 51 -4.01 -14.17 24.04
C VAL A 51 -3.21 -14.48 25.31
N GLY A 52 -2.06 -13.83 25.51
CA GLY A 52 -1.21 -14.00 26.68
C GLY A 52 -1.95 -13.63 27.97
N GLY A 53 -2.72 -12.54 27.96
CA GLY A 53 -3.56 -12.11 29.08
C GLY A 53 -4.65 -13.12 29.42
N VAL A 54 -5.33 -13.68 28.41
CA VAL A 54 -6.33 -14.74 28.61
C VAL A 54 -5.69 -15.99 29.22
N VAL A 55 -4.53 -16.41 28.70
CA VAL A 55 -3.80 -17.56 29.23
C VAL A 55 -3.34 -17.33 30.67
N ALA A 56 -2.83 -16.13 30.98
CA ALA A 56 -2.41 -15.79 32.34
C ALA A 56 -3.59 -15.75 33.32
N TYR A 57 -4.76 -15.27 32.87
CA TYR A 57 -5.98 -15.27 33.67
C TYR A 57 -6.46 -16.68 34.03
N ILE A 58 -6.40 -17.61 33.08
CA ILE A 58 -6.84 -19.01 33.28
C ILE A 58 -5.82 -19.79 34.12
N SER A 59 -4.52 -19.61 33.85
CA SER A 59 -3.45 -20.36 34.51
C SER A 59 -3.02 -19.78 35.86
N GLY A 60 -3.32 -18.50 36.12
CA GLY A 60 -2.81 -17.75 37.28
C GLY A 60 -1.32 -17.38 37.18
N LEU A 61 -0.65 -17.76 36.09
CA LEU A 61 0.78 -17.55 35.90
C LEU A 61 1.03 -16.29 35.07
N TRP A 62 1.32 -15.16 35.71
CA TRP A 62 1.58 -13.89 35.00
C TRP A 62 2.78 -13.95 34.04
N ILE A 63 3.73 -14.86 34.28
CA ILE A 63 4.95 -15.05 33.46
C ILE A 63 4.64 -15.52 32.04
N THR A 64 3.46 -16.10 31.79
CA THR A 64 3.09 -16.57 30.45
C THR A 64 2.89 -15.42 29.47
N VAL A 65 2.49 -14.23 29.96
CA VAL A 65 2.26 -13.04 29.13
C VAL A 65 3.52 -12.63 28.37
N PRO A 66 4.66 -12.29 29.02
CA PRO A 66 5.86 -11.86 28.30
C PRO A 66 6.42 -12.95 27.38
N VAL A 67 6.33 -14.22 27.78
CA VAL A 67 6.79 -15.35 26.95
C VAL A 67 6.00 -15.43 25.63
N ILE A 68 4.67 -15.38 25.71
CA ILE A 68 3.80 -15.40 24.52
C ILE A 68 3.99 -14.13 23.68
N CYS A 69 4.12 -12.96 24.32
CA CYS A 69 4.36 -11.68 23.65
C CYS A 69 5.68 -11.61 22.88
N ILE A 70 6.66 -12.44 23.21
CA ILE A 70 7.93 -12.50 22.46
C ILE A 70 7.87 -13.59 21.38
N ILE A 71 7.46 -14.80 21.75
CA ILE A 71 7.53 -15.96 20.84
C ILE A 71 6.52 -15.81 19.69
N VAL A 72 5.29 -15.36 19.97
CA VAL A 72 4.25 -15.28 18.94
C VAL A 72 4.56 -14.22 17.88
N PRO A 73 4.87 -12.96 18.21
CA PRO A 73 5.20 -11.97 17.19
C PRO A 73 6.44 -12.34 16.39
N PHE A 74 7.45 -12.95 17.03
CA PHE A 74 8.66 -13.38 16.33
C PHE A 74 8.38 -14.48 15.31
N THR A 75 7.61 -15.51 15.70
CA THR A 75 7.21 -16.59 14.78
C THR A 75 6.32 -16.07 13.66
N VAL A 76 5.33 -15.25 13.98
CA VAL A 76 4.45 -14.63 12.98
C VAL A 76 5.25 -13.78 11.99
N LEU A 77 6.20 -12.96 12.46
CA LEU A 77 7.07 -12.17 11.60
C LEU A 77 7.90 -13.06 10.66
N TRP A 78 8.49 -14.14 11.17
CA TRP A 78 9.30 -15.05 10.36
C TRP A 78 8.48 -15.71 9.24
N TYR A 79 7.32 -16.29 9.57
CA TYR A 79 6.46 -16.93 8.58
C TYR A 79 5.85 -15.93 7.60
N SER A 80 5.41 -14.77 8.09
CA SER A 80 4.88 -13.71 7.24
C SER A 80 5.93 -13.20 6.26
N SER A 81 7.19 -13.14 6.68
CA SER A 81 8.29 -12.70 5.83
C SER A 81 8.53 -13.66 4.66
N LEU A 82 8.51 -14.98 4.91
CA LEU A 82 8.60 -15.99 3.84
C LEU A 82 7.38 -15.95 2.91
N TYR A 83 6.18 -15.82 3.47
CA TYR A 83 4.96 -15.73 2.68
C TYR A 83 4.91 -14.47 1.81
N LEU A 84 5.35 -13.32 2.33
CA LEU A 84 5.42 -12.08 1.58
C LEU A 84 6.39 -12.16 0.40
N GLN A 85 7.47 -12.94 0.49
CA GLN A 85 8.37 -13.15 -0.66
C GLN A 85 7.63 -13.75 -1.86
N GLU A 86 6.81 -14.76 -1.61
CA GLU A 86 6.05 -15.45 -2.64
C GLU A 86 4.94 -14.57 -3.19
N VAL A 87 4.20 -13.90 -2.30
CA VAL A 87 3.07 -13.04 -2.65
C VAL A 87 3.51 -11.77 -3.39
N LYS A 88 4.69 -11.22 -3.07
CA LYS A 88 5.25 -10.06 -3.78
C LYS A 88 5.80 -10.37 -5.17
N ARG A 89 5.89 -11.64 -5.55
CA ARG A 89 6.46 -12.02 -6.85
C ARG A 89 5.62 -11.43 -7.99
N ASN A 90 6.25 -10.67 -8.88
CA ASN A 90 5.63 -9.97 -10.02
C ASN A 90 4.70 -8.79 -9.67
N ARG A 91 4.77 -8.22 -8.45
CA ARG A 91 4.01 -7.02 -8.09
C ARG A 91 4.95 -5.81 -7.95
N PRO A 92 4.53 -4.60 -8.35
CA PRO A 92 5.32 -3.39 -8.13
C PRO A 92 5.43 -3.08 -6.63
N GLU A 93 6.48 -2.35 -6.25
CA GLU A 93 6.72 -1.97 -4.85
C GLU A 93 5.54 -1.19 -4.26
N GLY A 94 5.24 -1.42 -2.97
CA GLY A 94 4.15 -0.73 -2.27
C GLY A 94 2.72 -1.11 -2.69
N TYR A 95 2.54 -2.07 -3.62
CA TYR A 95 1.22 -2.49 -4.11
C TYR A 95 0.24 -2.87 -2.98
N TYR A 96 0.69 -3.69 -2.03
CA TYR A 96 -0.17 -4.17 -0.93
C TYR A 96 -0.51 -3.08 0.09
N LEU A 97 0.43 -2.15 0.36
CA LEU A 97 0.15 -1.00 1.22
C LEU A 97 -0.88 -0.07 0.59
N HIS A 98 -0.79 0.18 -0.71
CA HIS A 98 -1.80 0.95 -1.43
C HIS A 98 -3.15 0.23 -1.41
N TRP A 99 -3.18 -1.07 -1.67
CA TRP A 99 -4.40 -1.87 -1.63
C TRP A 99 -5.05 -1.86 -0.24
N MET A 100 -4.29 -2.08 0.83
CA MET A 100 -4.78 -1.98 2.21
C MET A 100 -5.30 -0.58 2.51
N HIS A 101 -4.57 0.47 2.10
CA HIS A 101 -5.02 1.84 2.30
C HIS A 101 -6.35 2.12 1.57
N PHE A 102 -6.50 1.67 0.33
CA PHE A 102 -7.78 1.77 -0.39
C PHE A 102 -8.90 1.02 0.31
N PHE A 103 -8.62 -0.18 0.84
CA PHE A 103 -9.57 -0.94 1.63
C PHE A 103 -10.01 -0.16 2.89
N LEU A 104 -9.06 0.36 3.68
CA LEU A 104 -9.40 1.16 4.87
C LEU A 104 -10.20 2.43 4.53
N VAL A 105 -9.85 3.12 3.44
CA VAL A 105 -10.59 4.30 2.97
C VAL A 105 -12.00 3.92 2.53
N SER A 106 -12.17 2.80 1.82
CA SER A 106 -13.51 2.32 1.40
C SER A 106 -14.42 1.98 2.58
N HIS A 107 -13.84 1.59 3.71
CA HIS A 107 -14.54 1.33 4.96
C HIS A 107 -14.63 2.56 5.90
N ASN A 108 -14.25 3.76 5.43
CA ASN A 108 -14.20 5.00 6.23
C ASN A 108 -13.29 4.95 7.48
N LEU A 109 -12.34 4.01 7.53
CA LEU A 109 -11.41 3.83 8.65
C LEU A 109 -10.14 4.68 8.51
N ALA A 110 -9.88 5.21 7.31
CA ALA A 110 -8.72 6.06 7.02
C ALA A 110 -9.10 7.23 6.12
N LYS A 111 -8.32 8.32 6.20
CA LYS A 111 -8.45 9.45 5.29
C LYS A 111 -7.82 9.11 3.93
N PRO A 112 -8.42 9.54 2.81
CA PRO A 112 -7.84 9.31 1.49
C PRO A 112 -6.53 10.11 1.32
N LYS A 113 -5.39 9.42 1.45
CA LYS A 113 -4.07 9.96 1.12
C LYS A 113 -3.79 9.98 -0.39
N PHE A 114 -4.34 9.02 -1.12
CA PHE A 114 -4.16 8.89 -2.57
C PHE A 114 -5.39 9.40 -3.31
N LEU A 115 -5.18 9.89 -4.53
CA LEU A 115 -6.25 10.28 -5.43
C LEU A 115 -6.93 9.01 -5.95
N VAL A 116 -8.07 8.64 -5.35
CA VAL A 116 -8.79 7.39 -5.64
C VAL A 116 -9.81 7.54 -6.77
N HIS A 117 -10.18 8.77 -7.14
CA HIS A 117 -11.38 9.01 -7.97
C HIS A 117 -11.10 9.50 -9.39
N ASP A 118 -11.79 8.81 -10.29
CA ASP A 118 -11.88 9.01 -11.72
C ASP A 118 -12.69 10.28 -12.07
N GLY A 119 -12.36 10.92 -13.18
CA GLY A 119 -13.15 11.99 -13.79
C GLY A 119 -12.93 13.43 -13.31
N ARG A 120 -12.83 13.72 -12.00
CA ARG A 120 -12.75 15.14 -11.54
C ARG A 120 -11.40 15.83 -11.80
N MET A 121 -10.35 15.04 -11.92
CA MET A 121 -8.99 15.50 -12.23
C MET A 121 -8.65 15.31 -13.72
N GLN A 122 -9.60 14.85 -14.54
CA GLN A 122 -9.45 14.85 -15.99
C GLN A 122 -9.55 16.30 -16.49
N LEU A 123 -8.51 16.79 -17.18
CA LEU A 123 -8.52 18.07 -17.87
C LEU A 123 -9.75 18.11 -18.80
N GLY A 124 -10.68 19.06 -18.55
CA GLY A 124 -11.88 19.28 -19.35
C GLY A 124 -13.23 18.95 -18.69
N CYS A 125 -13.27 18.15 -17.61
CA CYS A 125 -14.53 17.79 -16.96
C CYS A 125 -15.11 18.94 -16.10
N SER A 126 -14.24 19.75 -15.47
CA SER A 126 -14.64 20.95 -14.72
C SER A 126 -15.27 22.04 -15.61
N TYR A 127 -14.75 22.22 -16.82
CA TYR A 127 -15.29 23.21 -17.78
C TYR A 127 -16.69 22.82 -18.26
N ARG A 128 -16.90 21.52 -18.56
CA ARG A 128 -18.19 20.97 -19.03
C ARG A 128 -19.29 21.06 -17.98
N LEU A 129 -18.99 20.81 -16.71
CA LEU A 129 -19.96 20.95 -15.61
C LEU A 129 -20.37 22.41 -15.39
N ASN A 130 -19.41 23.34 -15.48
CA ASN A 130 -19.70 24.77 -15.36
C ASN A 130 -20.50 25.32 -16.55
N SER A 131 -20.24 24.85 -17.77
CA SER A 131 -21.00 25.28 -18.96
C SER A 131 -22.45 24.80 -18.91
N ILE A 132 -22.70 23.54 -18.53
CA ILE A 132 -24.06 23.00 -18.36
C ILE A 132 -24.83 23.77 -17.27
N ARG A 133 -24.17 24.11 -16.16
CA ARG A 133 -24.78 24.92 -15.10
C ARG A 133 -25.08 26.35 -15.55
N ALA A 134 -24.25 26.93 -16.41
CA ALA A 134 -24.49 28.26 -16.98
C ALA A 134 -25.69 28.24 -17.95
N GLU A 135 -25.81 27.22 -18.80
CA GLU A 135 -26.96 27.03 -19.69
C GLU A 135 -28.27 26.81 -18.91
N ALA A 136 -28.24 25.98 -17.87
CA ALA A 136 -29.41 25.75 -17.01
C ALA A 136 -29.90 27.05 -16.35
N LYS A 137 -28.97 27.88 -15.82
CA LYS A 137 -29.32 29.15 -15.17
C LYS A 137 -29.87 30.19 -16.15
N SER A 138 -29.45 30.15 -17.42
CA SER A 138 -29.99 31.01 -18.48
C SER A 138 -31.38 30.60 -18.95
N SER A 139 -31.78 29.34 -18.71
CA SER A 139 -33.11 28.83 -19.08
C SER A 139 -34.18 29.15 -18.03
N GLU A 140 -33.80 29.36 -16.76
CA GLU A 140 -34.73 29.75 -15.68
C GLU A 140 -35.04 31.25 -15.67
N THR A 141 -34.20 32.08 -16.27
CA THR A 141 -34.35 33.55 -16.31
C THR A 141 -35.06 34.08 -17.55
N LYS A 142 -35.67 33.20 -18.35
CA LYS A 142 -36.43 33.55 -19.56
C LYS A 142 -37.87 33.06 -19.45
#